data_AF-A0AAE1SPB4-F1
#
_entry.id   AF-A0AAE1SPB4-F1
#
_cell.length_a   1.000
_cell.length_b   1.000
_cell.length_c   1.000
_cell.angle_alpha   90.00
_cell.angle_beta   90.00
_cell.angle_gamma   90.00
#
_symmetry.space_group_name_H-M   'P 1'
#
loop_
_entity.id
_entity.type
_entity.pdbx_description
1 polymer ?
#
loop_
_entity_poly.entity_id
_entity_poly.type
_entity_poly.pdbx_seq_one_letter_code
_entity_poly.pdbx_strand_id
1 'polypeptide(L)' 'MTKEECMEALSKHANIKPVITATVWKELEKENKEFFEEYAQSQNKDRMTEEETSAMIQKMISDSKQSDEVGSSKESDKE' A
#
# COMPACT_ATOMS: atom_id res chain seq x y z
N MET A 1 -6.69 7.07 -6.95
CA MET A 1 -6.31 8.15 -7.87
C MET A 1 -5.89 9.31 -7.02
N THR A 2 -4.64 9.71 -7.10
CA THR A 2 -4.13 10.83 -6.30
C THR A 2 -4.46 12.16 -6.96
N LYS A 3 -4.38 13.23 -6.17
CA LYS A 3 -4.52 14.59 -6.69
C LYS A 3 -3.49 14.88 -7.77
N GLU A 4 -2.26 14.44 -7.56
CA GLU A 4 -1.12 14.62 -8.48
C GLU A 4 -1.37 13.92 -9.81
N GLU A 5 -1.82 12.66 -9.78
CA GLU A 5 -2.20 11.91 -10.99
C GLU A 5 -3.31 12.62 -11.77
N CYS A 6 -4.31 13.16 -11.07
CA CYS A 6 -5.40 13.89 -11.68
C CYS A 6 -4.92 15.22 -12.32
N MET A 7 -4.04 15.96 -11.64
CA MET A 7 -3.44 17.17 -12.20
C MET A 7 -2.62 16.87 -13.46
N GLU A 8 -1.79 15.82 -13.43
CA GLU A 8 -0.96 15.44 -14.57
C GLU A 8 -1.81 15.00 -15.76
N ALA A 9 -2.81 14.15 -15.53
CA ALA A 9 -3.70 13.65 -16.58
C ALA A 9 -4.47 14.81 -17.24
N LEU A 10 -5.05 15.71 -16.46
CA LEU A 10 -5.80 16.86 -17.00
C LEU A 10 -4.88 17.86 -17.70
N SER A 11 -3.66 18.06 -17.21
CA SER A 11 -2.67 18.88 -17.90
C SER A 11 -2.26 18.28 -19.24
N LYS A 12 -2.03 16.96 -19.29
CA LYS A 12 -1.54 16.27 -20.50
C LYS A 12 -2.61 16.05 -21.55
N HIS A 13 -3.82 15.67 -21.13
CA HIS A 13 -4.88 15.22 -22.03
C HIS A 13 -5.92 16.30 -22.35
N ALA A 14 -6.08 17.30 -21.48
CA ALA A 14 -7.03 18.39 -21.65
C ALA A 14 -6.37 19.78 -21.71
N ASN A 15 -5.04 19.85 -21.60
CA ASN A 15 -4.27 21.10 -21.60
C ASN A 15 -4.75 22.10 -20.52
N ILE A 16 -5.23 21.58 -19.40
CA ILE A 16 -5.69 22.39 -18.26
C ILE A 16 -4.49 22.73 -17.38
N LYS A 17 -4.31 24.02 -17.05
CA LYS A 17 -3.22 24.44 -16.17
C LYS A 17 -3.35 23.78 -14.79
N PRO A 18 -2.27 23.24 -14.20
CA PRO A 18 -2.33 22.58 -12.89
C PRO A 18 -2.94 23.44 -11.77
N VAL A 19 -2.75 24.76 -11.81
CA VAL A 19 -3.35 25.70 -10.84
C VAL A 19 -4.89 25.69 -10.88
N ILE A 20 -5.49 25.47 -12.05
CA ILE A 20 -6.95 25.37 -12.20
C ILE A 20 -7.44 24.10 -11.53
N THR A 21 -6.83 22.95 -11.87
CA THR A 21 -7.16 21.66 -11.26
C THR A 21 -6.97 21.70 -9.74
N ALA A 22 -5.88 22.28 -9.25
CA ALA A 22 -5.63 22.42 -7.82
C ALA A 22 -6.68 23.28 -7.10
N THR A 23 -7.19 24.32 -7.77
CA THR A 23 -8.24 25.19 -7.23
C THR A 23 -9.57 24.47 -7.18
N VAL A 24 -9.98 23.81 -8.27
CA VAL A 24 -11.22 23.03 -8.32
C VAL A 24 -11.19 21.90 -7.30
N TRP A 25 -10.07 21.18 -7.20
CA TRP A 25 -9.91 20.10 -6.24
C TRP A 25 -10.10 20.57 -4.80
N LYS A 26 -9.54 21.73 -4.41
CA LYS A 26 -9.74 22.31 -3.08
C LYS A 26 -11.21 22.64 -2.80
N GLU A 27 -11.92 23.19 -3.79
CA GLU A 27 -13.35 23.50 -3.61
C GLU A 27 -14.18 22.21 -3.52
N LEU A 28 -13.86 21.19 -4.33
CA LEU A 28 -14.50 19.88 -4.24
C LEU A 28 -14.31 19.23 -2.87
N GLU A 29 -13.09 19.27 -2.30
CA GLU A 29 -12.80 18.79 -0.95
C GLU A 29 -13.63 19.52 0.11
N LYS A 30 -13.79 20.84 -0.04
CA LYS A 30 -14.56 21.67 0.90
C LYS A 30 -16.06 21.38 0.84
N GLU A 31 -16.61 21.21 -0.36
CA GLU A 31 -18.05 20.98 -0.57
C GLU A 31 -18.46 19.52 -0.35
N ASN A 32 -17.54 18.56 -0.49
CA ASN A 32 -17.83 17.11 -0.43
C ASN A 32 -16.99 16.40 0.64
N LYS A 33 -16.94 16.96 1.86
CA LYS A 33 -16.04 16.47 2.93
C LYS A 33 -16.18 14.98 3.22
N GLU A 34 -17.42 14.49 3.39
CA GLU A 34 -17.69 13.08 3.72
C GLU A 34 -17.14 12.13 2.64
N PHE A 35 -17.32 12.47 1.37
CA PHE A 35 -16.76 11.71 0.26
C PHE A 35 -15.23 11.65 0.33
N PHE A 36 -14.57 12.79 0.55
CA PHE A 36 -13.10 12.83 0.58
C PHE A 36 -12.50 12.17 1.83
N GLU A 37 -13.20 12.17 2.96
CA GLU A 37 -12.82 11.42 4.16
C GLU A 37 -12.87 9.90 3.92
N GLU A 38 -13.98 9.39 3.37
CA GLU A 38 -14.10 7.98 2.99
C GLU A 38 -13.11 7.59 1.88
N TYR A 39 -12.93 8.46 0.89
CA TYR A 39 -11.97 8.26 -0.20
C TYR A 39 -10.54 8.13 0.34
N ALA A 40 -10.12 9.01 1.26
CA ALA A 40 -8.81 8.94 1.87
C ALA A 40 -8.61 7.66 2.70
N GLN A 41 -9.64 7.22 3.43
CA GLN A 41 -9.59 5.94 4.16
C GLN A 41 -9.45 4.75 3.21
N SER A 42 -10.14 4.74 2.07
CA SER A 42 -10.04 3.67 1.07
C SER A 42 -8.65 3.61 0.43
N GLN A 43 -8.04 4.76 0.13
CA GLN A 43 -6.68 4.87 -0.41
C GLN A 43 -5.63 4.28 0.55
N ASN A 44 -5.84 4.38 1.86
CA ASN A 44 -4.94 3.79 2.85
C ASN A 44 -5.11 2.27 3.00
N LYS A 45 -6.30 1.73 2.72
CA LYS A 45 -6.54 0.27 2.76
C LYS A 45 -5.95 -0.46 1.56
N ASP A 46 -5.98 0.16 0.38
CA ASP A 46 -5.45 -0.46 -0.84
C ASP A 46 -3.92 -0.33 -0.96
N ARG A 47 -3.31 0.57 -0.18
CA ARG A 47 -1.86 0.69 -0.07
C ARG A 47 -1.39 -0.17 1.11
N MET A 48 -1.13 -1.46 0.87
CA MET A 48 -0.25 -2.21 1.77
C MET A 48 1.00 -1.36 1.98
N THR A 49 1.23 -0.97 3.22
CA THR A 49 2.42 -0.16 3.52
C THR A 49 3.67 -1.01 3.27
N GLU A 50 4.78 -0.34 2.97
CA GLU A 50 6.07 -1.02 2.81
C GLU A 50 6.43 -1.82 4.08
N GLU A 51 6.03 -1.32 5.24
CA GLU A 51 6.16 -1.98 6.54
C GLU A 51 5.31 -3.26 6.63
N GLU A 52 4.04 -3.21 6.25
CA GLU A 52 3.16 -4.40 6.22
C GLU A 52 3.65 -5.46 5.24
N THR A 53 4.14 -5.03 4.07
CA THR A 53 4.71 -5.92 3.05
C THR A 53 5.98 -6.58 3.57
N SER A 54 6.86 -5.80 4.19
CA SER A 54 8.11 -6.29 4.79
C SER A 54 7.83 -7.28 5.94
N ALA A 55 6.84 -7.00 6.78
CA ALA A 55 6.43 -7.87 7.86
C ALA A 55 5.87 -9.21 7.35
N MET A 56 5.03 -9.19 6.30
CA MET A 56 4.51 -10.42 5.68
C MET A 56 5.64 -11.27 5.08
N ILE A 57 6.61 -10.65 4.40
CA ILE A 57 7.78 -11.35 3.84
C ILE A 57 8.60 -12.01 4.96
N GLN A 58 8.91 -11.29 6.04
CA GLN A 58 9.66 -11.86 7.17
C GLN A 58 8.92 -13.02 7.83
N LYS A 59 7.60 -12.93 7.95
CA LYS A 59 6.76 -14.00 8.50
C LYS A 59 6.83 -15.27 7.64
N MET A 60 6.66 -15.15 6.33
CA MET A 60 6.76 -16.30 5.41
C MET A 60 8.15 -16.95 5.41
N ILE A 61 9.22 -16.16 5.56
CA ILE A 61 10.60 -16.67 5.68
C ILE A 61 10.80 -17.41 7.01
N SER A 62 10.18 -16.93 8.10
CA SER A 62 10.29 -17.54 9.42
C SER A 62 9.53 -18.87 9.49
N ASP A 63 8.34 -18.93 8.91
CA ASP A 63 7.51 -20.13 8.84
C ASP A 63 8.19 -21.24 8.01
N SER A 64 8.88 -20.87 6.93
CA SER A 64 9.65 -21.82 6.10
C SER A 64 10.89 -22.41 6.79
N LYS A 65 11.43 -21.76 7.83
CA LYS A 65 12.62 -22.25 8.57
C LYS A 65 12.28 -23.31 9.62
N GLN A 66 11.03 -23.43 10.04
CA GLN A 66 10.62 -24.44 11.03
C GLN A 66 10.47 -25.85 10.44
N SER A 67 10.35 -25.97 9.10
CA SER A 67 10.21 -27.25 8.42
C SER A 67 11.52 -28.03 8.22
N ASP A 68 12.70 -27.41 8.44
CA ASP A 68 14.00 -28.06 8.17
C ASP A 68 14.73 -28.58 9.43
N GLU A 69 14.23 -28.31 10.64
CA GLU A 69 14.86 -28.71 11.93
C GLU A 69 14.15 -29.89 12.64
N VAL A 70 13.48 -30.77 11.91
CA VAL A 70 13.07 -32.11 12.42
C VAL A 70 13.69 -33.17 11.52
N GLY A 71 15.02 -33.22 11.53
CA GLY A 71 15.75 -34.14 10.65
C GLY A 71 17.20 -34.39 11.02
N SER A 72 17.63 -34.14 12.27
CA SER A 72 18.94 -34.63 12.71
C SER A 72 19.03 -34.71 14.24
N SER A 73 18.66 -35.86 14.79
CA SER A 73 19.08 -36.22 16.15
C SER A 73 19.31 -37.73 16.23
N LYS A 74 20.58 -38.06 15.99
CA LYS A 74 21.40 -39.09 16.68
C LYS A 74 20.80 -40.50 16.78
N GLU A 75 21.22 -41.36 15.85
CA GLU A 75 21.42 -42.77 16.17
C GLU A 75 22.74 -42.87 16.97
N SER A 76 22.63 -43.21 18.24
CA SER A 76 23.75 -43.53 19.13
C SER A 76 23.30 -44.67 20.04
N ASP A 77 24.09 -45.74 20.03
CA ASP A 77 24.11 -46.87 20.94
C ASP A 77 22.92 -47.86 20.88
N LYS A 78 23.22 -49.13 20.53
CA LYS A 78 23.39 -50.18 21.54
C LYS A 78 23.78 -51.55 20.93
N GLU A 79 24.95 -52.02 21.40
CA GLU A 79 25.37 -53.41 21.71
C GLU A 79 25.32 -54.52 20.64
#